data_AF-A0A0G1MJC6-F1
#
_entry.id   AF-A0A0G1MJC6-F1
#
_cell.length_a   1.000
_cell.length_b   1.000
_cell.length_c   1.000
_cell.angle_alpha   90.00
_cell.angle_beta   90.00
_cell.angle_gamma   90.00
#
_symmetry.space_group_name_H-M   'P 1'
#
loop_
_entity.id
_entity.type
_entity.pdbx_description
1 polymer ?
#
loop_
_entity_poly.entity_id
_entity_poly.type
_entity_poly.pdbx_seq_one_letter_code
_entity_poly.pdbx_strand_id
1 'polypeptide(L)' 'MQRNLRDSLIEFVKISFQKAGFERAVVAMSGGVDSSTSAALAVGALGANNVYP' A
#
# COMPACT_ATOMS: atom_id res chain seq x y z
N MET A 1 5.43 -1.28 23.23
CA MET A 1 4.09 -1.55 22.65
C MET A 1 4.33 -2.15 21.28
N GLN A 2 3.97 -3.42 21.04
CA GLN A 2 4.16 -4.02 19.72
C GLN A 2 3.15 -3.43 18.74
N ARG A 3 3.63 -2.90 17.60
CA ARG A 3 2.76 -2.51 16.49
C ARG A 3 2.19 -3.77 15.85
N ASN A 4 0.93 -3.74 15.43
CA ASN A 4 0.37 -4.86 14.68
C ASN A 4 1.09 -4.98 13.31
N LEU A 5 1.05 -6.19 12.72
CA LEU A 5 1.73 -6.47 11.46
C LEU A 5 1.23 -5.58 10.32
N ARG A 6 -0.08 -5.33 10.26
CA ARG A 6 -0.72 -4.52 9.22
C ARG A 6 -0.19 -3.09 9.20
N ASP A 7 -0.11 -2.44 10.35
CA ASP A 7 0.37 -1.06 10.49
C ASP A 7 1.85 -0.96 10.14
N SER A 8 2.63 -1.99 10.49
CA SER A 8 4.05 -2.10 10.12
C SER A 8 4.24 -2.22 8.60
N LEU A 9 3.38 -2.98 7.93
CA LEU A 9 3.39 -3.11 6.46
C LEU A 9 2.94 -1.82 5.76
N ILE A 10 1.91 -1.14 6.28
CA ILE A 10 1.46 0.16 5.75
C ILE A 10 2.58 1.19 5.84
N GLU A 11 3.27 1.27 6.99
CA GLU A 11 4.38 2.20 7.17
C GLU A 11 5.56 1.85 6.26
N PHE A 12 5.87 0.56 6.09
CA PHE A 12 6.87 0.10 5.13
C PHE A 12 6.56 0.57 3.69
N VAL A 13 5.32 0.40 3.22
CA VAL A 13 4.91 0.86 1.88
C VAL A 13 5.04 2.38 1.79
N LYS A 14 4.56 3.13 2.79
CA LYS A 14 4.65 4.60 2.81
C LYS A 14 6.09 5.09 2.73
N ILE A 15 7.00 4.54 3.54
CA ILE A 15 8.42 4.91 3.54
C ILE A 15 9.06 4.53 2.20
N SER A 16 8.69 3.39 1.61
CA SER A 16 9.22 2.96 0.32
C SER A 16 8.87 3.95 -0.80
N PHE A 17 7.63 4.42 -0.84
CA PHE A 17 7.17 5.45 -1.79
C PHE A 17 7.88 6.79 -1.57
N GLN A 18 8.01 7.24 -0.32
CA GLN A 18 8.74 8.46 0.01
C GLN A 18 10.21 8.41 -0.43
N LYS A 19 10.90 7.29 -0.17
CA LYS A 19 12.30 7.09 -0.59
C LYS A 19 12.45 7.06 -2.12
N ALA A 20 11.45 6.54 -2.82
CA ALA A 20 11.44 6.48 -4.27
C ALA A 20 10.94 7.78 -4.94
N GLY A 21 10.41 8.74 -4.17
CA GLY A 21 9.88 10.00 -4.70
C GLY A 21 8.53 9.87 -5.41
N PHE A 22 7.75 8.81 -5.12
CA PHE A 22 6.44 8.58 -5.70
C PHE A 22 5.31 8.85 -4.70
N GLU A 23 4.17 9.29 -5.23
CA GLU A 23 2.97 9.58 -4.44
C GLU A 23 1.75 8.74 -4.86
N ARG A 24 1.81 8.06 -6.01
CA ARG A 24 0.70 7.30 -6.60
C ARG A 24 1.12 5.91 -7.00
N ALA A 25 0.24 4.94 -6.79
CA ALA A 25 0.44 3.54 -7.16
C ALA A 25 -0.55 3.09 -8.23
N VAL A 26 -0.11 2.18 -9.09
CA VAL A 26 -0.99 1.36 -9.94
C VAL A 26 -0.88 -0.07 -9.46
N VAL A 27 -2.01 -0.74 -9.22
CA VAL A 27 -2.07 -2.13 -8.74
C VAL A 27 -2.95 -2.93 -9.67
N ALA A 28 -2.33 -3.77 -10.50
CA ALA A 28 -3.06 -4.66 -11.40
C ALA A 28 -3.91 -5.66 -10.60
N MET A 29 -5.23 -5.59 -10.79
CA MET A 29 -6.20 -6.39 -10.04
C MET A 29 -6.58 -7.67 -10.79
N SER A 30 -6.17 -8.82 -10.23
CA SER A 30 -6.61 -10.14 -10.71
C SER A 30 -7.88 -10.67 -10.02
N GLY A 31 -8.27 -10.06 -8.90
CA GLY A 31 -9.30 -10.57 -7.99
C GLY A 31 -8.78 -11.60 -6.97
N GLY A 32 -7.49 -11.97 -7.04
CA GLY A 32 -6.85 -12.84 -6.06
C GLY A 32 -6.55 -12.15 -4.72
N VAL A 33 -6.23 -12.95 -3.70
CA VAL A 33 -5.91 -12.45 -2.35
C VAL A 33 -4.65 -11.56 -2.34
N ASP A 34 -3.66 -11.87 -3.17
CA ASP A 34 -2.39 -11.12 -3.19
C ASP A 34 -2.55 -9.71 -3.77
N SER A 35 -3.23 -9.59 -4.91
CA SER A 35 -3.51 -8.27 -5.52
C SER A 35 -4.45 -7.44 -4.65
N SER A 36 -5.46 -8.07 -4.06
CA SER A 36 -6.38 -7.41 -3.12
C SER A 36 -5.67 -6.91 -1.85
N THR A 37 -4.75 -7.71 -1.31
CA THR A 37 -3.93 -7.32 -0.14
C THR A 37 -2.98 -6.18 -0.49
N SER A 38 -2.34 -6.25 -1.67
CA SER A 38 -1.45 -5.20 -2.16
C SER A 38 -2.19 -3.86 -2.32
N ALA A 39 -3.39 -3.89 -2.92
CA ALA A 39 -4.25 -2.71 -3.04
C ALA A 39 -4.66 -2.15 -1.68
N ALA A 40 -5.08 -3.00 -0.74
CA ALA A 40 -5.49 -2.58 0.60
C ALA A 40 -4.34 -1.92 1.39
N LEU A 41 -3.13 -2.46 1.31
CA LEU A 41 -1.94 -1.88 1.94
C LEU A 41 -1.53 -0.56 1.26
N ALA A 42 -1.58 -0.48 -0.08
CA ALA A 42 -1.29 0.74 -0.82
C ALA A 42 -2.28 1.86 -0.47
N VAL A 43 -3.58 1.56 -0.37
CA VAL A 43 -4.60 2.54 0.08
C VAL A 43 -4.35 2.99 1.51
N GLY A 44 -3.96 2.07 2.41
CA GLY A 44 -3.58 2.42 3.77
C GLY A 44 -2.36 3.35 3.86
N ALA A 45 -1.42 3.21 2.93
CA ALA A 45 -0.17 3.98 2.90
C ALA A 45 -0.29 5.33 2.19
N LEU A 46 -1.00 5.37 1.07
CA LEU A 46 -1.03 6.50 0.13
C LEU A 46 -2.38 7.22 0.08
N GLY A 47 -3.43 6.61 0.61
CA GLY A 47 -4.81 7.08 0.48
C GLY A 47 -5.48 6.60 -0.82
N ALA A 48 -6.82 6.43 -0.79
CA ALA A 48 -7.58 5.84 -1.88
C ALA A 48 -7.49 6.62 -3.22
N ASN A 49 -7.35 7.95 -3.15
CA ASN A 49 -7.24 8.80 -4.34
C ASN A 49 -5.90 8.65 -5.09
N ASN A 50 -4.92 7.96 -4.49
CA ASN A 50 -3.59 7.78 -5.03
C ASN A 50 -3.32 6.34 -5.49
N VAL A 51 -4.34 5.48 -5.52
CA VAL A 51 -4.20 4.07 -5.92
C VAL A 51 -5.17 3.76 -7.05
N TYR A 52 -4.64 3.28 -8.18
CA TYR A 52 -5.41 2.99 -9.39
C TYR A 52 -5.31 1.50 -9.75
N PRO A 53 -6.40 0.90 -10.28
CA PRO A 53 -6.38 -0.48 -10.79
C PRO A 53 -5.63 -0.63 -12.12
#